data_AF-A0A1G9CPA4-F1
#
_entry.id   AF-A0A1G9CPA4-F1
#
_cell.length_a   1.000
_cell.length_b   1.000
_cell.length_c   1.000
_cell.angle_alpha   90.00
_cell.angle_beta   90.00
_cell.angle_gamma   90.00
#
_symmetry.space_group_name_H-M   'P 1'
#
loop_
_entity.id
_entity.type
_entity.pdbx_description
1 polymer ?
#
loop_
_entity_poly.entity_id
_entity_poly.type
_entity_poly.pdbx_seq_one_letter_code
_entity_poly.pdbx_strand_id
1 'polypeptide(L)'
;MFANDREFHRPTSRLWAMGVDTRAESAVTDTRGNVLLHAQTGGMISPQRYELPRNTQLYRFASGSAPIPRAITGGWWVAEPEFEKLTRFAQVHDLHVAMAARYLCCVPPEWSDMGLLMRVRVEKPLLAYRGLGNSVVVPKSDGLGHVRMEPNNDIAARRLHQLFIPGLQEYAAKTPEQVVPGALALERYWKLESADTQRGWFYL
;
A
#
# COMPACT_ATOMS: atom_id res chain seq x y z
N MET A 1 -23.49 -9.01 0.71
CA MET A 1 -22.58 -9.21 -0.44
C MET A 1 -21.46 -8.19 -0.33
N PHE A 2 -20.19 -8.59 -0.51
CA PHE A 2 -19.06 -7.66 -0.49
C PHE A 2 -18.96 -6.90 -1.81
N ALA A 3 -18.62 -5.61 -1.75
CA ALA A 3 -18.67 -4.73 -2.93
C ALA A 3 -17.61 -5.07 -3.99
N ASN A 4 -16.51 -5.72 -3.60
CA ASN A 4 -15.41 -6.14 -4.47
C ASN A 4 -15.25 -7.67 -4.53
N ASP A 5 -16.33 -8.44 -4.31
CA ASP A 5 -16.28 -9.90 -4.24
C ASP A 5 -15.66 -10.53 -5.50
N ARG A 6 -16.06 -10.06 -6.68
CA ARG A 6 -15.51 -10.53 -7.96
C ARG A 6 -14.01 -10.25 -8.07
N GLU A 7 -13.57 -9.05 -7.69
CA GLU A 7 -12.17 -8.61 -7.78
C GLU A 7 -11.29 -9.36 -6.77
N PHE A 8 -11.82 -9.63 -5.58
CA PHE A 8 -11.12 -10.39 -4.55
C PHE A 8 -10.88 -11.85 -4.96
N HIS A 9 -11.81 -12.48 -5.67
CA HIS A 9 -11.67 -13.87 -6.10
C HIS A 9 -10.88 -14.06 -7.41
N ARG A 10 -10.34 -12.99 -8.00
CA ARG A 10 -9.45 -13.13 -9.17
C ARG A 10 -8.14 -13.79 -8.77
N PRO A 11 -7.59 -14.72 -9.58
CA PRO A 11 -6.32 -15.39 -9.28
C PRO A 11 -5.15 -14.43 -9.03
N THR A 12 -5.12 -13.29 -9.74
CA THR A 12 -4.05 -12.28 -9.63
C THR A 12 -4.15 -11.42 -8.37
N SER A 13 -5.32 -11.36 -7.71
CA SER A 13 -5.55 -10.44 -6.59
C SER A 13 -4.61 -10.73 -5.41
N ARG A 14 -4.40 -12.02 -5.10
CA ARG A 14 -3.49 -12.46 -4.03
C ARG A 14 -2.03 -12.23 -4.42
N LEU A 15 -1.68 -12.40 -5.69
CA LEU A 15 -0.34 -12.13 -6.21
C LEU A 15 0.01 -10.63 -6.05
N TRP A 16 -0.93 -9.73 -6.34
CA TRP A 16 -0.75 -8.30 -6.09
C TRP A 16 -0.60 -7.96 -4.61
N ALA A 17 -1.38 -8.61 -3.73
CA ALA A 17 -1.20 -8.47 -2.28
C ALA A 17 0.17 -8.97 -1.81
N MET A 18 0.75 -9.95 -2.51
CA MET A 18 2.12 -10.41 -2.29
C MET A 18 3.17 -9.53 -2.98
N GLY A 19 2.80 -8.45 -3.67
CA GLY A 19 3.74 -7.56 -4.35
C GLY A 19 4.38 -8.15 -5.61
N VAL A 20 3.75 -9.16 -6.20
CA VAL A 20 4.18 -9.76 -7.48
C VAL A 20 3.72 -8.87 -8.63
N ASP A 21 4.66 -8.48 -9.49
CA ASP A 21 4.39 -7.72 -10.71
C ASP A 21 3.91 -8.68 -11.81
N THR A 22 2.59 -8.75 -11.99
CA THR A 22 1.96 -9.69 -12.93
C THR A 22 1.89 -9.15 -14.37
N ARG A 23 2.54 -8.04 -14.69
CA ARG A 23 2.54 -7.49 -16.04
C ARG A 23 3.41 -8.36 -16.96
N ALA A 24 3.07 -8.45 -18.24
CA ALA A 24 3.79 -9.30 -19.17
C ALA A 24 5.19 -8.73 -19.46
N GLU A 25 5.29 -7.41 -19.53
CA GLU A 25 6.54 -6.67 -19.78
C GLU A 25 7.55 -6.72 -18.63
N SER A 26 7.11 -7.11 -17.43
CA SER A 26 7.96 -7.24 -16.24
C SER A 26 8.30 -8.70 -15.91
N ALA A 27 7.79 -9.65 -16.70
CA ALA A 27 8.08 -11.06 -16.57
C ALA A 27 9.51 -11.36 -17.04
N VAL A 28 10.24 -12.17 -16.27
CA VAL A 28 11.48 -12.77 -16.78
C VAL A 28 11.08 -13.92 -17.69
N THR A 29 11.55 -13.87 -18.93
CA THR A 29 11.24 -14.87 -19.96
C THR A 29 12.47 -15.71 -20.32
N ASP A 30 12.23 -16.91 -20.82
CA ASP A 30 13.28 -17.71 -21.46
C ASP A 30 13.63 -17.16 -22.86
N THR A 31 14.61 -17.78 -23.51
CA THR A 31 15.04 -17.41 -24.88
C THR A 31 13.98 -17.63 -25.95
N ARG A 32 12.87 -18.30 -25.62
CA ARG A 32 11.73 -18.56 -26.50
C ARG A 32 10.53 -17.66 -26.19
N GLY A 33 10.66 -16.76 -25.20
CA GLY A 33 9.60 -15.85 -24.77
C GLY A 33 8.61 -16.44 -23.76
N ASN A 34 8.84 -17.64 -23.22
CA ASN A 34 7.98 -18.21 -22.18
C ASN A 34 8.27 -17.55 -20.84
N VAL A 35 7.23 -17.22 -20.08
CA VAL A 35 7.36 -16.62 -18.75
C VAL A 35 7.95 -17.65 -17.77
N LEU A 36 9.11 -17.32 -17.19
CA LEU A 36 9.79 -18.12 -16.16
C LEU A 36 9.42 -17.67 -14.75
N LEU A 37 9.40 -16.35 -14.50
CA LEU A 37 9.01 -15.79 -13.21
C LEU A 37 8.47 -14.36 -13.34
N HIS A 38 7.68 -13.96 -12.35
CA HIS A 38 7.29 -12.57 -12.13
C HIS A 38 8.10 -12.01 -10.96
N ALA A 39 8.63 -10.79 -11.11
CA ALA A 39 9.37 -10.14 -10.04
C ALA A 39 8.46 -9.83 -8.85
N GLN A 40 8.96 -10.05 -7.64
CA GLN A 40 8.30 -9.62 -6.40
C GLN A 40 9.13 -8.49 -5.80
N THR A 41 8.57 -7.28 -5.74
CA THR A 41 9.29 -6.07 -5.30
C THR A 41 8.89 -5.61 -3.91
N GLY A 42 7.96 -6.31 -3.26
CA GLY A 42 7.51 -6.04 -1.89
C GLY A 42 6.24 -6.80 -1.53
N GLY A 43 5.23 -6.07 -1.02
CA GLY A 43 3.92 -6.59 -0.68
C GLY A 43 3.84 -7.17 0.73
N MET A 44 2.97 -8.16 0.93
CA MET A 44 2.75 -8.81 2.22
C MET A 44 3.28 -10.23 2.30
N ILE A 45 3.76 -10.60 3.49
CA ILE A 45 4.05 -11.99 3.85
C ILE A 45 2.73 -12.68 4.19
N SER A 46 2.46 -13.80 3.52
CA SER A 46 1.30 -14.69 3.77
C SER A 46 -0.05 -13.95 3.91
N PRO A 47 -0.50 -13.19 2.90
CA PRO A 47 -1.74 -12.41 2.97
C PRO A 47 -2.93 -13.32 3.25
N GLN A 48 -3.69 -12.96 4.28
CA GLN A 48 -4.90 -13.66 4.72
C GLN A 48 -6.14 -12.89 4.30
N ARG A 49 -7.22 -13.61 3.99
CA ARG A 49 -8.54 -12.99 3.75
C ARG A 49 -8.95 -12.21 5.00
N TYR A 50 -9.38 -10.98 4.80
CA TYR A 50 -9.86 -10.09 5.86
C TYR A 50 -11.12 -9.38 5.41
N GLU A 51 -12.12 -9.39 6.27
CA GLU A 51 -13.40 -8.73 6.00
C GLU A 51 -13.36 -7.33 6.60
N LEU A 52 -13.71 -6.34 5.78
CA LEU A 52 -13.81 -4.95 6.18
C LEU A 52 -15.29 -4.61 6.35
N PRO A 53 -15.81 -4.61 7.59
CA PRO A 53 -17.20 -4.25 7.83
C PRO A 53 -17.44 -2.77 7.56
N ARG A 54 -18.71 -2.43 7.30
CA ARG A 54 -19.16 -1.05 7.19
C ARG A 54 -18.74 -0.24 8.43
N ASN A 55 -18.45 1.04 8.22
CA ASN A 55 -17.96 2.01 9.20
C ASN A 55 -16.53 1.78 9.70
N THR A 56 -15.79 0.80 9.15
CA THR A 56 -14.35 0.68 9.42
C THR A 56 -13.63 1.93 8.91
N GLN A 57 -12.78 2.52 9.75
CA GLN A 57 -11.90 3.61 9.35
C GLN A 57 -10.58 3.06 8.78
N LEU A 58 -10.17 3.62 7.65
CA LEU A 58 -8.94 3.25 6.96
C LEU A 58 -8.12 4.50 6.66
N TYR A 59 -6.81 4.31 6.68
CA TYR A 59 -5.82 5.35 6.43
C TYR A 59 -4.88 4.91 5.31
N ARG A 60 -4.41 5.87 4.52
CA ARG A 60 -3.37 5.63 3.52
C ARG A 60 -2.49 6.84 3.29
N PHE A 61 -1.30 6.55 2.80
CA PHE A 61 -0.43 7.53 2.20
C PHE A 61 -0.53 7.45 0.67
N ALA A 62 -0.39 8.59 0.01
CA ALA A 62 -0.39 8.73 -1.44
C ALA A 62 0.57 9.84 -1.85
N SER A 63 0.79 9.98 -3.17
CA SER A 63 1.62 11.05 -3.70
C SER A 63 1.01 12.41 -3.40
N GLY A 64 1.80 13.39 -2.95
CA GLY A 64 1.33 14.76 -2.71
C GLY A 64 0.81 15.46 -3.97
N SER A 65 1.33 15.05 -5.13
CA SER A 65 0.90 15.51 -6.46
C SER A 65 -0.33 14.79 -7.02
N ALA A 66 -0.81 13.71 -6.38
CA ALA A 66 -1.94 12.95 -6.90
C ALA A 66 -3.27 13.69 -6.64
N PRO A 67 -4.14 13.85 -7.66
CA PRO A 67 -5.50 14.33 -7.45
C PRO A 67 -6.25 13.42 -6.47
N ILE A 68 -7.02 14.00 -5.54
CA ILE A 68 -7.75 13.26 -4.50
C ILE A 68 -8.58 12.08 -5.06
N PRO A 69 -9.37 12.22 -6.16
CA PRO A 69 -10.13 11.11 -6.72
C PRO A 69 -9.26 9.94 -7.18
N ARG A 70 -8.02 10.21 -7.64
CA ARG A 70 -7.05 9.18 -8.01
C ARG A 70 -6.31 8.64 -6.79
N ALA A 71 -6.03 9.50 -5.81
CA ALA A 71 -5.32 9.11 -4.60
C ALA A 71 -6.12 8.10 -3.78
N ILE A 72 -7.44 8.23 -3.67
CA ILE A 72 -8.29 7.29 -2.92
C ILE A 72 -8.38 5.89 -3.54
N THR A 73 -7.95 5.68 -4.80
CA THR A 73 -8.21 4.42 -5.52
C THR A 73 -7.09 3.40 -5.42
N GLY A 74 -5.92 3.75 -4.88
CA GLY A 74 -4.86 2.76 -4.66
C GLY A 74 -5.26 1.66 -3.67
N GLY A 75 -4.67 0.48 -3.83
CA GLY A 75 -5.06 -0.73 -3.11
C GLY A 75 -4.53 -0.83 -1.68
N TRP A 76 -3.50 -0.07 -1.30
CA TRP A 76 -2.79 -0.21 -0.03
C TRP A 76 -3.33 0.73 1.05
N TRP A 77 -3.69 0.16 2.21
CA TRP A 77 -4.32 0.84 3.34
C TRP A 77 -3.82 0.27 4.67
N VAL A 78 -4.10 0.97 5.77
CA VAL A 78 -3.99 0.47 7.14
C VAL A 78 -5.29 0.77 7.88
N ALA A 79 -5.70 -0.11 8.81
CA ALA A 79 -6.84 0.16 9.67
C ALA A 79 -6.46 1.11 10.81
N GLU A 80 -7.46 1.70 11.46
CA GLU A 80 -7.27 2.64 12.58
C GLU A 80 -6.31 2.15 13.68
N PRO A 81 -6.42 0.90 14.21
CA PRO A 81 -5.50 0.45 15.25
C PRO A 81 -4.04 0.38 14.79
N GLU A 82 -3.79 0.02 13.52
CA GLU A 82 -2.46 0.04 12.94
C GLU A 82 -1.96 1.47 12.66
N PHE A 83 -2.85 2.39 12.31
CA PHE A 83 -2.50 3.80 12.18
C PHE A 83 -2.12 4.44 13.53
N GLU A 84 -2.82 4.10 14.62
CA GLU A 84 -2.47 4.54 15.98
C GLU A 84 -1.09 4.02 16.43
N LYS A 85 -0.75 2.78 16.07
CA LYS A 85 0.60 2.25 16.32
C LYS A 85 1.66 3.05 15.57
N LEU A 86 1.37 3.41 14.33
CA LEU A 86 2.25 4.18 13.47
C LEU A 86 2.47 5.60 14.03
N THR A 87 1.41 6.29 14.47
CA THR A 87 1.53 7.61 15.12
C THR A 87 2.29 7.53 16.43
N ARG A 88 2.05 6.52 17.26
CA ARG A 88 2.81 6.30 18.50
C ARG A 88 4.29 6.04 18.22
N PHE A 89 4.60 5.21 17.22
CA PHE A 89 5.98 4.96 16.81
C PHE A 89 6.66 6.26 16.36
N ALA A 90 5.99 7.05 15.53
CA ALA A 90 6.48 8.34 15.08
C ALA A 90 6.80 9.28 16.26
N GLN A 91 5.91 9.38 17.24
CA GLN A 91 6.11 10.22 18.43
C GLN A 91 7.29 9.75 19.30
N VAL A 92 7.40 8.44 19.56
CA VAL A 92 8.48 7.88 20.40
C VAL A 92 9.86 8.09 19.76
N HIS A 93 9.93 8.10 18.43
CA HIS A 93 11.18 8.20 17.69
C HIS A 93 11.44 9.59 17.08
N ASP A 94 10.63 10.60 17.43
CA ASP A 94 10.70 11.96 16.86
C ASP A 94 10.74 11.96 15.32
N LEU A 95 9.89 11.13 14.71
CA LEU A 95 9.78 10.99 13.27
C LEU A 95 8.48 11.63 12.76
N HIS A 96 8.51 12.08 11.51
CA HIS A 96 7.28 12.38 10.81
C HIS A 96 6.47 11.09 10.55
N VAL A 97 5.14 11.18 10.61
CA VAL A 97 4.24 10.02 10.48
C VAL A 97 4.42 9.28 9.15
N ALA A 98 4.67 10.01 8.05
CA ALA A 98 4.97 9.38 6.77
C ALA A 98 6.29 8.57 6.80
N MET A 99 7.30 9.04 7.52
CA MET A 99 8.57 8.32 7.67
C MET A 99 8.37 7.03 8.49
N ALA A 100 7.61 7.11 9.59
CA ALA A 100 7.21 5.91 10.33
C ALA A 100 6.46 4.91 9.44
N ALA A 101 5.56 5.38 8.57
CA ALA A 101 4.86 4.54 7.59
C ALA A 101 5.83 3.83 6.64
N ARG A 102 6.79 4.55 6.05
CA ARG A 102 7.82 3.96 5.18
C ARG A 102 8.57 2.85 5.89
N TYR A 103 9.03 3.13 7.11
CA TYR A 103 9.83 2.19 7.88
C TYR A 103 9.05 0.93 8.28
N LEU A 104 7.84 1.09 8.80
CA LEU A 104 7.04 -0.03 9.32
C LEU A 104 6.31 -0.82 8.22
N CYS A 105 5.94 -0.17 7.11
CA CYS A 105 5.25 -0.81 5.99
C CYS A 105 6.18 -1.26 4.86
N CYS A 106 7.49 -0.97 4.96
CA CYS A 106 8.47 -1.15 3.88
C CYS A 106 8.04 -0.44 2.59
N VAL A 107 7.83 0.88 2.63
CA VAL A 107 7.48 1.66 1.44
C VAL A 107 8.65 2.56 1.02
N PRO A 108 9.34 2.24 -0.08
CA PRO A 108 10.52 2.97 -0.53
C PRO A 108 10.13 4.36 -1.10
N PRO A 109 11.03 5.36 -1.04
CA PRO A 109 10.81 6.69 -1.64
C PRO A 109 10.56 6.62 -3.15
N GLU A 110 11.06 5.59 -3.83
CA GLU A 110 10.87 5.34 -5.26
C GLU A 110 9.42 5.10 -5.67
N TRP A 111 8.54 4.67 -4.75
CA TRP A 111 7.14 4.38 -5.08
C TRP A 111 6.20 5.57 -4.89
N SER A 112 6.51 6.46 -3.96
CA SER A 112 5.68 7.61 -3.63
C SER A 112 6.46 8.55 -2.73
N ASP A 113 6.23 9.86 -2.87
CA ASP A 113 6.71 10.88 -1.92
C ASP A 113 5.94 10.86 -0.57
N MET A 114 4.82 10.13 -0.47
CA MET A 114 3.91 10.12 0.67
C MET A 114 3.42 11.51 1.11
N GLY A 115 3.37 12.48 0.19
CA GLY A 115 2.97 13.86 0.48
C GLY A 115 1.47 14.06 0.79
N LEU A 116 0.68 12.99 0.78
CA LEU A 116 -0.76 13.04 1.08
C LEU A 116 -1.13 11.92 2.05
N LEU A 117 -1.75 12.28 3.18
CA LEU A 117 -2.42 11.34 4.09
C LEU A 117 -3.94 11.47 3.91
N MET A 118 -4.64 10.34 3.86
CA MET A 118 -6.09 10.30 3.71
C MET A 118 -6.71 9.38 4.74
N ARG A 119 -7.87 9.79 5.27
CA ARG A 119 -8.77 8.96 6.08
C ARG A 119 -10.07 8.73 5.31
N VAL A 120 -10.48 7.48 5.22
CA VAL A 120 -11.74 7.07 4.61
C VAL A 120 -12.52 6.18 5.57
N ARG A 121 -13.82 6.07 5.32
CA ARG A 121 -14.71 5.14 5.98
C ARG A 121 -15.29 4.15 4.97
N VAL A 122 -15.35 2.88 5.36
CA VAL A 122 -15.97 1.83 4.57
C VAL A 122 -17.50 2.02 4.58
N GLU A 123 -18.09 2.32 3.44
CA GLU A 123 -19.56 2.48 3.31
C GLU A 123 -20.29 1.19 2.96
N LYS A 124 -19.63 0.32 2.20
CA LYS A 124 -20.12 -1.02 1.85
C LYS A 124 -19.08 -2.05 2.28
N PRO A 125 -19.46 -3.20 2.85
CA PRO A 125 -18.50 -4.23 3.23
C PRO A 125 -17.57 -4.60 2.08
N LEU A 126 -16.27 -4.70 2.38
CA LEU A 126 -15.21 -5.02 1.41
C LEU A 126 -14.45 -6.26 1.87
N LEU A 127 -13.81 -6.93 0.91
CA LEU A 127 -12.78 -7.93 1.17
C LEU A 127 -11.41 -7.34 0.92
N ALA A 128 -10.47 -7.66 1.82
CA ALA A 128 -9.08 -7.27 1.73
C ALA A 128 -8.18 -8.47 2.00
N TYR A 129 -6.92 -8.33 1.61
CA TYR A 129 -5.85 -9.14 2.13
C TYR A 129 -5.19 -8.40 3.29
N ARG A 130 -4.99 -9.07 4.42
CA ARG A 130 -4.26 -8.55 5.59
C ARG A 130 -3.00 -9.36 5.81
N GLY A 131 -1.90 -8.69 6.10
CA GLY A 131 -0.60 -9.32 6.31
C GLY A 131 0.45 -8.34 6.78
N LEU A 132 1.63 -8.85 7.11
CA LEU A 132 2.79 -8.03 7.48
C LEU A 132 3.57 -7.64 6.23
N GLY A 133 4.27 -6.50 6.27
CA GLY A 133 5.13 -6.09 5.16
C GLY A 133 6.21 -7.13 4.86
N ASN A 134 6.49 -7.32 3.58
CA ASN A 134 7.60 -8.11 3.08
C ASN A 134 8.80 -7.23 2.74
N SER A 135 9.98 -7.85 2.58
CA SER A 135 11.18 -7.16 2.15
C SER A 135 11.00 -6.52 0.77
N VAL A 136 11.59 -5.34 0.60
CA VAL A 136 11.55 -4.57 -0.64
C VAL A 136 12.95 -4.49 -1.20
N VAL A 137 13.07 -4.77 -2.50
CA VAL A 137 14.27 -4.51 -3.29
C VAL A 137 13.84 -3.84 -4.59
N VAL A 138 14.19 -2.57 -4.76
CA VAL A 138 13.83 -1.78 -5.93
C VAL A 138 15.01 -0.97 -6.44
N PRO A 139 15.14 -0.74 -7.76
CA PRO A 139 16.17 0.14 -8.31
C PRO A 139 15.99 1.57 -7.78
N LYS A 140 17.09 2.24 -7.43
CA LYS A 140 17.06 3.67 -7.10
C LYS A 140 16.71 4.50 -8.33
N SER A 141 16.07 5.64 -8.13
CA SER A 141 15.69 6.57 -9.22
C SER A 141 16.88 7.21 -9.93
N ASP A 142 18.04 7.30 -9.26
CA ASP A 142 19.30 7.80 -9.82
C ASP A 142 20.07 6.75 -10.65
N GLY A 143 19.60 5.50 -10.67
CA GLY A 143 20.26 4.37 -11.32
C GLY A 143 21.50 3.84 -10.58
N LEU A 144 21.83 4.38 -9.41
CA LEU A 144 23.05 4.05 -8.65
C LEU A 144 22.79 2.95 -7.60
N GLY A 145 22.19 1.85 -8.03
CA GLY A 145 21.98 0.65 -7.22
C GLY A 145 20.51 0.43 -6.83
N HIS A 146 20.31 -0.16 -5.65
CA HIS A 146 18.99 -0.59 -5.18
C HIS A 146 18.70 -0.05 -3.78
N VAL A 147 17.44 0.28 -3.51
CA VAL A 147 16.91 0.41 -2.16
C VAL A 147 16.53 -0.96 -1.66
N ARG A 148 17.02 -1.29 -0.46
CA ARG A 148 16.66 -2.51 0.27
C ARG A 148 16.01 -2.13 1.58
N MET A 149 14.83 -2.67 1.84
CA MET A 149 14.14 -2.50 3.12
C MET A 149 13.77 -3.87 3.66
N GLU A 150 14.22 -4.17 4.87
CA GLU A 150 13.87 -5.40 5.57
C GLU A 150 12.74 -5.15 6.58
N PRO A 151 11.72 -6.01 6.64
CA PRO A 151 10.62 -5.85 7.57
C PRO A 151 11.05 -6.36 8.95
N ASN A 152 11.01 -5.49 9.95
CA ASN A 152 11.37 -5.82 11.34
C ASN A 152 10.20 -6.50 12.08
N ASN A 153 9.60 -7.52 11.46
CA ASN A 153 8.35 -8.15 11.89
C ASN A 153 8.50 -9.01 13.17
N ASP A 154 9.72 -9.39 13.51
CA ASP A 154 10.10 -10.09 14.74
C ASP A 154 9.92 -9.22 15.99
N ILE A 155 10.11 -7.90 15.85
CA ILE A 155 9.93 -6.93 16.95
C ILE A 155 8.45 -6.53 17.05
N ALA A 156 7.77 -6.93 18.13
CA ALA A 156 6.34 -6.69 18.32
C ALA A 156 5.94 -5.21 18.19
N ALA A 157 6.78 -4.28 18.67
CA ALA A 157 6.55 -2.84 18.58
C ALA A 157 6.67 -2.29 17.14
N ARG A 158 7.32 -3.02 16.23
CA ARG A 158 7.52 -2.65 14.81
C ARG A 158 6.60 -3.43 13.87
N ARG A 159 5.88 -4.42 14.40
CA ARG A 159 4.95 -5.25 13.62
C ARG A 159 3.67 -4.49 13.30
N LEU A 160 3.45 -4.22 12.02
CA LEU A 160 2.28 -3.50 11.53
C LEU A 160 1.58 -4.28 10.41
N HIS A 161 0.27 -4.50 10.56
CA HIS A 161 -0.52 -5.14 9.51
C HIS A 161 -0.93 -4.13 8.45
N GLN A 162 -0.72 -4.51 7.20
CA GLN A 162 -1.17 -3.77 6.03
C GLN A 162 -2.42 -4.42 5.46
N LEU A 163 -3.18 -3.63 4.72
CA LEU A 163 -4.35 -4.08 3.97
C LEU A 163 -4.13 -3.82 2.49
N PHE A 164 -4.41 -4.81 1.65
CA PHE A 164 -4.58 -4.63 0.21
C PHE A 164 -6.03 -4.91 -0.17
N ILE A 165 -6.71 -3.91 -0.74
CA ILE A 165 -8.11 -4.00 -1.17
C ILE A 165 -8.14 -4.11 -2.70
N PRO A 166 -8.43 -5.31 -3.27
CA PRO A 166 -8.45 -5.51 -4.71
C PRO A 166 -9.57 -4.72 -5.39
N GLY A 167 -9.31 -4.26 -6.61
CA GLY A 167 -10.32 -3.68 -7.50
C GLY A 167 -10.48 -2.17 -7.42
N LEU A 168 -9.96 -1.48 -6.41
CA LEU A 168 -10.16 -0.04 -6.22
C LEU A 168 -9.74 0.79 -7.45
N GLN A 169 -8.57 0.50 -8.03
CA GLN A 169 -8.05 1.20 -9.21
C GLN A 169 -8.83 0.90 -10.49
N GLU A 170 -9.30 -0.34 -10.66
CA GLU A 170 -9.99 -0.75 -11.88
C GLU A 170 -11.35 -0.07 -12.04
N TYR A 171 -12.08 0.09 -10.93
CA TYR A 171 -13.35 0.81 -10.95
C TYR A 171 -13.13 2.31 -11.23
N ALA A 172 -12.07 2.89 -10.68
CA ALA A 172 -11.72 4.29 -10.96
C ALA A 172 -11.44 4.54 -12.46
N ALA A 173 -10.83 3.58 -13.15
CA ALA A 173 -10.58 3.69 -14.59
C ALA A 173 -11.88 3.62 -15.41
N LYS A 174 -12.92 2.95 -14.89
CA LYS A 174 -14.22 2.76 -15.57
C LYS A 174 -15.21 3.88 -15.28
N THR A 175 -15.20 4.37 -14.04
CA THR A 175 -16.07 5.44 -13.53
C THR A 175 -15.18 6.36 -12.71
N PRO A 176 -14.54 7.39 -13.32
CA PRO A 176 -13.61 8.29 -12.65
C PRO A 176 -14.15 8.95 -11.38
N GLU A 177 -15.47 9.04 -11.27
CA GLU A 177 -16.21 9.62 -10.16
C GLU A 177 -16.42 8.64 -9.00
N GLN A 178 -16.12 7.33 -9.17
CA GLN A 178 -16.41 6.29 -8.20
C GLN A 178 -15.26 5.28 -8.02
N VAL A 179 -14.79 5.14 -6.78
CA VAL A 179 -14.02 3.97 -6.32
C VAL A 179 -15.01 2.88 -5.93
N VAL A 180 -14.86 1.63 -6.43
CA VAL A 180 -15.74 0.45 -6.22
C VAL A 180 -17.14 0.87 -5.74
N PRO A 181 -18.09 1.11 -6.68
CA PRO A 181 -19.17 2.10 -6.57
C PRO A 181 -19.64 2.42 -5.14
N GLY A 182 -19.02 3.45 -4.54
CA GLY A 182 -19.39 4.02 -3.25
C GLY A 182 -19.04 3.17 -2.03
N ALA A 183 -18.03 2.29 -2.11
CA ALA A 183 -17.61 1.44 -0.99
C ALA A 183 -16.68 2.15 0.00
N LEU A 184 -16.01 3.22 -0.41
CA LEU A 184 -15.20 4.08 0.46
C LEU A 184 -15.71 5.53 0.38
N ALA A 185 -15.92 6.15 1.53
CA ALA A 185 -16.21 7.57 1.65
C ALA A 185 -14.97 8.30 2.18
N LEU A 186 -14.49 9.30 1.44
CA LEU A 186 -13.44 10.20 1.94
C LEU A 186 -13.99 11.03 3.10
N GLU A 187 -13.33 10.97 4.25
CA GLU A 187 -13.69 11.80 5.39
C GLU A 187 -12.77 13.01 5.53
N ARG A 188 -11.46 12.79 5.36
CA ARG A 188 -10.46 13.84 5.51
C ARG A 188 -9.18 13.51 4.76
N TYR A 189 -8.45 14.54 4.37
CA TYR A 189 -7.08 14.42 3.90
C TYR A 189 -6.20 15.55 4.44
N TRP A 190 -4.90 15.30 4.45
CA TRP A 190 -3.87 16.25 4.89
C TRP A 190 -2.75 16.24 3.87
N LYS A 191 -2.37 17.42 3.38
CA LYS A 191 -1.12 17.59 2.64
C LYS A 191 0.02 17.58 3.66
N LEU A 192 1.06 16.84 3.32
CA LEU A 192 2.28 16.72 4.09
C LEU A 192 3.39 17.40 3.30
N GLU A 193 4.24 18.17 3.97
CA GLU A 193 5.38 18.79 3.31
C GLU A 193 6.36 17.70 2.88
N SER A 194 6.70 17.64 1.60
CA SER A 194 7.56 16.58 1.03
C SER A 194 8.94 16.52 1.68
N ALA A 195 9.43 17.66 2.22
CA ALA A 195 10.68 17.70 2.97
C ALA A 195 10.61 16.87 4.26
N ASP A 196 9.47 16.87 4.95
CA ASP A 196 9.27 16.14 6.21
C ASP A 196 9.02 14.64 5.99
N THR A 197 8.55 14.24 4.80
CA THR A 197 8.32 12.83 4.46
C THR A 197 9.59 12.05 4.10
N GLN A 198 10.71 12.77 3.90
CA GLN A 198 12.04 12.22 3.59
C GLN A 198 13.09 12.55 4.66
N ARG A 199 12.80 13.48 5.57
CA ARG A 199 13.71 13.87 6.65
C ARG A 199 14.05 12.65 7.53
N GLY A 200 15.34 12.31 7.59
CA GLY A 200 15.83 11.12 8.31
C GLY A 200 15.96 9.85 7.46
N TRP A 201 15.63 9.90 6.16
CA TRP A 201 15.93 8.82 5.23
C TRP A 201 17.42 8.82 4.86
N PHE A 202 18.09 7.70 5.10
CA PHE A 202 19.47 7.47 4.64
C PHE A 202 19.47 6.31 3.65
N TYR A 203 19.96 6.57 2.44
CA TYR A 203 20.34 5.50 1.53
C TYR A 203 21.64 4.90 2.07
N LEU A 204 21.56 3.75 2.75
CA LEU A 204 22.72 2.94 3.07
C LEU A 204 23.19 2.16 1.84
#